data_AF-A0A8S0ZHN8-F1
#
_entry.id   AF-A0A8S0ZHN8-F1
#
_cell.length_a   1.000
_cell.length_b   1.000
_cell.length_c   1.000
_cell.angle_alpha   90.00
_cell.angle_beta   90.00
_cell.angle_gamma   90.00
#
_symmetry.space_group_name_H-M   'P 1'
#
loop_
_entity.id
_entity.type
_entity.pdbx_description
1 polymer ?
#
loop_
_entity_poly.entity_id
_entity_poly.type
_entity_poly.pdbx_seq_one_letter_code
_entity_poly.pdbx_strand_id
1 'polypeptide(L)'
;MPPEHELYYGFTRFAMELNELEPGMREALPHTDTRLRPDQRALEEGDVEAAEQLKHQLEQEQRDRRRDNAHHVPAWFRKTFENGEEMWVFSGEYWKAREAGFCDNLAPAIW
;
A
#
# COMPACT_ATOMS: atom_id res chain seq x y z
N MET A 1 -12.71 7.16 22.21
CA MET A 1 -11.73 6.13 21.82
C MET A 1 -12.30 4.76 22.14
N PRO A 2 -11.98 3.71 21.37
CA PRO A 2 -12.35 2.34 21.71
C PRO A 2 -11.83 1.96 23.12
N PRO A 3 -12.48 1.01 23.81
CA PRO A 3 -11.90 0.38 24.99
C PRO A 3 -10.47 -0.11 24.69
N GLU A 4 -9.57 -0.01 25.67
CA GLU A 4 -8.18 -0.53 25.58
C GLU A 4 -7.32 0.03 24.43
N HIS A 5 -7.71 1.16 23.82
CA HIS A 5 -6.96 1.79 22.73
C HIS A 5 -5.45 2.00 23.02
N GLU A 6 -5.05 2.16 24.28
CA GLU A 6 -3.65 2.28 24.70
C GLU A 6 -2.80 1.04 24.35
N LEU A 7 -3.42 -0.16 24.30
CA LEU A 7 -2.78 -1.39 23.85
C LEU A 7 -2.61 -1.44 22.33
N TYR A 8 -3.38 -0.64 21.60
CA TYR A 8 -3.43 -0.60 20.14
C TYR A 8 -2.98 0.77 19.63
N TYR A 9 -1.80 1.20 20.08
CA TYR A 9 -1.13 2.43 19.63
C TYR A 9 -1.92 3.73 19.83
N GLY A 10 -2.94 3.73 20.69
CA GLY A 10 -3.84 4.84 20.88
C GLY A 10 -4.75 5.10 19.68
N PHE A 11 -5.04 4.08 18.86
CA PHE A 11 -5.82 4.25 17.64
C PHE A 11 -7.30 4.57 17.89
N THR A 12 -7.83 5.42 17.02
CA THR A 12 -9.28 5.63 16.90
C THR A 12 -9.91 4.41 16.25
N ARG A 13 -11.22 4.22 16.42
CA ARG A 13 -11.95 3.15 15.72
C ARG A 13 -11.72 3.21 14.20
N PHE A 14 -11.80 4.40 13.62
CA PHE A 14 -11.55 4.61 12.20
C PHE A 14 -10.15 4.15 11.78
N ALA A 15 -9.12 4.47 12.58
CA ALA A 15 -7.75 4.07 12.30
C ALA A 15 -7.56 2.54 12.36
N MET A 16 -8.25 1.86 13.28
CA MET A 16 -8.24 0.38 13.34
C MET A 16 -8.87 -0.24 12.09
N GLU A 17 -9.94 0.35 11.56
CA GLU A 17 -10.66 -0.14 10.38
C GLU A 17 -9.89 0.11 9.05
N LEU A 18 -8.89 1.01 9.02
CA LEU A 18 -8.16 1.33 7.79
C LEU A 18 -7.41 0.13 7.18
N ASN A 19 -6.81 -0.71 8.03
CA ASN A 19 -5.99 -1.86 7.59
C ASN A 19 -6.72 -3.21 7.72
N GLU A 20 -8.00 -3.21 8.06
CA GLU A 20 -8.83 -4.42 8.07
C GLU A 20 -8.97 -4.96 6.64
N LEU A 21 -8.78 -6.28 6.49
CA LEU A 21 -8.92 -6.99 5.21
C LEU A 21 -10.10 -7.96 5.32
N GLU A 22 -11.28 -7.49 4.91
CA GLU A 22 -12.50 -8.30 4.96
C GLU A 22 -12.46 -9.45 3.92
N PRO A 23 -13.14 -10.58 4.18
CA PRO A 23 -13.29 -11.65 3.21
C PRO A 23 -13.84 -11.13 1.87
N GLY A 24 -13.19 -11.47 0.76
CA GLY A 24 -13.59 -11.02 -0.59
C GLY A 24 -12.98 -9.68 -1.03
N MET A 25 -12.28 -8.96 -0.14
CA MET A 25 -11.58 -7.73 -0.53
C MET A 25 -10.34 -8.02 -1.39
N ARG A 26 -9.61 -9.10 -1.09
CA ARG A 26 -8.31 -9.39 -1.72
C ARG A 26 -8.41 -9.49 -3.24
N GLU A 27 -9.51 -10.02 -3.74
CA GLU A 27 -9.82 -10.18 -5.17
C GLU A 27 -10.10 -8.84 -5.87
N ALA A 28 -10.44 -7.81 -5.09
CA ALA A 28 -10.78 -6.47 -5.56
C ALA A 28 -9.72 -5.41 -5.22
N LEU A 29 -8.53 -5.82 -4.76
CA LEU A 29 -7.40 -4.97 -4.43
C LEU A 29 -6.23 -5.21 -5.40
N PRO A 30 -5.47 -4.15 -5.77
CA PRO A 30 -4.21 -4.36 -6.47
C PRO A 30 -3.19 -4.98 -5.51
N HIS A 31 -2.18 -5.65 -6.05
CA HIS A 31 -1.07 -6.21 -5.24
C HIS A 31 -0.35 -5.16 -4.38
N THR A 32 -0.47 -3.88 -4.75
CA THR A 32 0.16 -2.75 -4.06
C THR A 32 -0.67 -2.15 -2.92
N ASP A 33 -1.87 -2.68 -2.62
CA ASP A 33 -2.69 -2.16 -1.50
C ASP A 33 -2.01 -2.42 -0.15
N THR A 34 -2.00 -1.42 0.73
CA THR A 34 -1.31 -1.47 2.03
C THR A 34 -1.80 -2.63 2.91
N ARG A 35 -3.07 -3.04 2.80
CA ARG A 35 -3.62 -4.18 3.57
C ARG A 35 -2.91 -5.50 3.29
N LEU A 36 -2.24 -5.59 2.14
CA LEU A 36 -1.51 -6.75 1.67
C LEU A 36 -0.01 -6.70 2.02
N ARG A 37 0.45 -5.64 2.70
CA ARG A 37 1.85 -5.44 3.03
C ARG A 37 2.26 -6.39 4.18
N PRO A 38 3.20 -7.33 3.97
CA PRO A 38 3.37 -8.47 4.86
C PRO A 38 4.03 -8.12 6.20
N ASP A 39 4.98 -7.19 6.24
CA ASP A 39 5.63 -6.72 7.47
C ASP A 39 4.62 -6.03 8.42
N GLN A 40 3.76 -5.18 7.87
CA GLN A 40 2.71 -4.50 8.63
C GLN A 40 1.68 -5.50 9.17
N ARG A 41 1.29 -6.51 8.39
CA ARG A 41 0.36 -7.56 8.84
C ARG A 41 0.95 -8.38 9.98
N ALA A 42 2.22 -8.81 9.85
CA ALA A 42 2.90 -9.56 10.90
C ALA A 42 2.96 -8.78 12.22
N LEU A 43 3.22 -7.46 12.15
CA LEU A 43 3.21 -6.60 13.33
C LEU A 43 1.81 -6.51 13.97
N GLU A 44 0.76 -6.34 13.16
CA GLU A 44 -0.63 -6.30 13.64
C GLU A 44 -1.07 -7.62 14.30
N GLU A 45 -0.51 -8.76 13.86
CA GLU A 45 -0.74 -10.10 14.43
C GLU A 45 0.14 -10.40 15.65
N GLY A 46 1.05 -9.48 16.01
CA GLY A 46 1.95 -9.59 17.16
C GLY A 46 3.26 -10.34 16.91
N ASP A 47 3.54 -10.75 15.67
CA ASP A 47 4.80 -11.38 15.28
C ASP A 47 5.86 -10.32 14.93
N VAL A 48 6.47 -9.78 15.97
CA VAL A 48 7.48 -8.71 15.87
C VAL A 48 8.75 -9.19 15.14
N GLU A 49 9.12 -10.47 15.30
CA GLU A 49 10.32 -11.02 14.67
C GLU A 49 10.12 -11.15 13.16
N ALA A 50 8.98 -11.72 12.73
CA ALA A 50 8.65 -11.81 11.31
C ALA A 50 8.49 -10.41 10.69
N ALA A 51 7.87 -9.46 11.41
CA ALA A 51 7.70 -8.09 10.93
C ALA A 51 9.03 -7.41 10.59
N GLU A 52 10.04 -7.51 11.46
CA GLU A 52 11.34 -6.87 11.20
C GLU A 52 12.10 -7.56 10.05
N GLN A 53 12.04 -8.89 9.96
CA GLN A 53 12.66 -9.63 8.85
C GLN A 53 12.03 -9.25 7.50
N LEU A 54 10.70 -9.25 7.43
CA LEU A 54 9.95 -8.87 6.22
C LEU A 54 10.23 -7.42 5.84
N LYS A 55 10.24 -6.50 6.81
CA LYS A 55 10.55 -5.08 6.58
C LYS A 55 11.94 -4.91 5.97
N HIS A 56 12.95 -5.59 6.51
CA HIS A 56 14.31 -5.55 5.95
C HIS A 56 14.34 -6.05 4.50
N GLN A 57 13.66 -7.16 4.20
CA GLN A 57 13.55 -7.69 2.85
C GLN A 57 12.89 -6.68 1.90
N LEU A 58 11.72 -6.14 2.27
CA LEU A 58 10.97 -5.18 1.46
C LEU A 58 11.77 -3.91 1.13
N GLU A 59 12.44 -3.35 2.14
CA GLU A 59 13.27 -2.17 1.95
C GLU A 59 14.49 -2.47 1.06
N GLN A 60 15.09 -3.64 1.20
CA GLN A 60 16.22 -4.05 0.37
C GLN A 60 15.80 -4.22 -1.10
N GLU A 61 14.70 -4.93 -1.35
CA GLU A 61 14.14 -5.09 -2.70
C GLU A 61 13.73 -3.74 -3.32
N GLN A 62 13.23 -2.80 -2.52
CA GLN A 62 12.95 -1.44 -3.00
C GLN A 62 14.25 -0.69 -3.36
N ARG A 63 15.30 -0.79 -2.54
CA ARG A 63 16.61 -0.18 -2.83
C ARG A 63 17.22 -0.74 -4.11
N ASP A 64 17.15 -2.06 -4.30
CA ASP A 64 17.65 -2.74 -5.49
C ASP A 64 16.90 -2.30 -6.75
N ARG A 65 15.56 -2.26 -6.70
CA ARG A 65 14.75 -1.74 -7.82
C ARG A 65 15.07 -0.30 -8.18
N ARG A 66 15.32 0.57 -7.19
CA ARG A 66 15.70 1.98 -7.42
C ARG A 66 17.10 2.11 -8.01
N ARG A 67 18.05 1.25 -7.63
CA ARG A 67 19.39 1.22 -8.21
C ARG A 67 19.33 0.82 -9.69
N ASP A 68 18.53 -0.20 -9.99
CA ASP A 68 18.50 -0.81 -11.32
C ASP A 68 17.55 -0.07 -12.29
N ASN A 69 16.57 0.66 -11.76
CA ASN A 69 15.67 1.51 -12.54
C ASN A 69 15.31 2.82 -11.81
N ALA A 70 15.98 3.91 -12.20
CA ALA A 70 15.77 5.24 -11.62
C ALA A 70 14.44 5.90 -12.04
N HIS A 71 13.79 5.41 -13.10
CA HIS A 71 12.60 6.04 -13.66
C HIS A 71 11.33 5.25 -13.29
N HIS A 72 10.79 5.54 -12.10
CA HIS A 72 9.48 5.04 -11.69
C HIS A 72 8.36 5.93 -12.23
N VAL A 73 7.36 5.31 -12.87
CA VAL A 73 6.11 5.96 -13.29
C VAL A 73 4.95 5.42 -12.45
N PRO A 74 4.29 6.25 -11.63
CA PRO A 74 3.13 5.81 -10.85
C PRO A 74 1.94 5.42 -11.74
N ALA A 75 1.25 4.35 -11.37
CA ALA A 75 0.15 3.80 -12.15
C ALA A 75 -1.11 4.69 -12.16
N TRP A 76 -1.42 5.32 -11.03
CA TRP A 76 -2.75 5.91 -10.79
C TRP A 76 -2.76 7.44 -10.83
N PHE A 77 -1.60 8.08 -10.83
CA PHE A 77 -1.44 9.53 -10.77
C PHE A 77 -0.40 9.98 -11.79
N ARG A 78 -0.60 11.19 -12.34
CA ARG A 78 0.35 11.84 -13.23
C ARG A 78 0.83 13.16 -12.63
N LYS A 79 2.10 13.50 -12.87
CA LYS A 79 2.62 14.82 -12.54
C LYS A 79 2.06 15.87 -13.49
N THR A 80 1.66 17.02 -12.95
CA THR A 80 1.26 18.22 -13.69
C THR A 80 1.93 19.44 -13.07
N PHE A 81 1.98 20.54 -13.82
CA PHE A 81 2.46 21.83 -13.34
C PHE A 81 1.33 22.84 -13.53
N GLU A 82 0.77 23.36 -12.44
CA GLU A 82 -0.20 24.47 -12.48
C GLU A 82 0.30 25.59 -11.57
N ASN A 83 0.19 26.84 -12.02
CA ASN A 83 0.64 28.03 -11.27
C ASN A 83 2.10 27.99 -10.79
N GLY A 84 2.96 27.20 -11.45
CA GLY A 84 4.37 27.05 -11.08
C GLY A 84 4.63 26.00 -9.99
N GLU A 85 3.60 25.28 -9.53
CA GLU A 85 3.72 24.21 -8.54
C GLU A 85 3.55 22.83 -9.19
N GLU A 86 4.38 21.88 -8.77
CA GLU A 86 4.23 20.46 -9.15
C GLU A 86 3.06 19.86 -8.36
N MET A 87 2.11 19.25 -9.07
CA MET A 87 0.97 18.56 -8.48
C MET A 87 0.83 17.14 -9.03
N TRP A 88 0.22 16.26 -8.24
CA TRP A 88 -0.17 14.92 -8.66
C TRP A 88 -1.68 14.88 -8.88
N VAL A 89 -2.08 14.61 -10.12
CA VAL A 89 -3.49 14.54 -10.50
C VAL A 89 -3.86 13.08 -10.72
N PHE A 90 -5.00 12.68 -10.15
CA PHE A 90 -5.57 11.36 -10.35
C PHE A 90 -5.86 11.11 -11.84
N SER A 91 -5.43 9.96 -12.34
CA SER A 91 -5.57 9.59 -13.76
C SER A 91 -6.98 9.18 -14.16
N GLY A 92 -7.81 8.73 -13.21
CA GLY A 92 -9.10 8.08 -13.49
C GLY A 92 -9.00 6.58 -13.72
N GLU A 93 -7.81 6.00 -13.81
CA GLU A 93 -7.61 4.61 -14.25
C GLU A 93 -7.78 3.57 -13.12
N TYR A 94 -7.61 3.96 -11.85
CA TYR A 94 -7.71 3.02 -10.72
C TYR A 94 -9.06 2.30 -10.66
N TRP A 95 -10.17 3.06 -10.75
CA TRP A 95 -11.51 2.49 -10.63
C TRP A 95 -11.89 1.62 -11.83
N LYS A 96 -11.45 2.01 -13.03
CA LYS A 96 -11.61 1.19 -14.24
C LYS A 96 -10.85 -0.13 -14.11
N ALA A 97 -9.60 -0.06 -13.64
CA ALA A 97 -8.80 -1.26 -13.40
C ALA A 97 -9.44 -2.15 -12.34
N ARG A 98 -10.00 -1.58 -11.26
CA ARG A 98 -10.72 -2.33 -10.23
C ARG A 98 -11.96 -3.04 -10.78
N GLU A 99 -12.77 -2.37 -11.59
CA GLU A 99 -13.93 -2.96 -12.27
C GLU A 99 -13.52 -4.10 -13.21
N ALA A 100 -12.34 -3.97 -13.83
CA ALA A 100 -11.73 -5.01 -14.66
C ALA A 100 -10.95 -6.07 -13.86
N GLY A 101 -10.93 -6.04 -12.53
CA GLY A 101 -10.19 -7.02 -11.70
C GLY A 101 -8.66 -6.93 -11.83
N PHE A 102 -8.13 -5.74 -12.15
CA PHE A 102 -6.71 -5.44 -12.32
C PHE A 102 -5.99 -6.28 -13.40
N CYS A 103 -6.69 -6.73 -14.45
CA CYS A 103 -6.12 -7.56 -15.51
C CYS A 103 -4.91 -6.95 -16.26
N ASP A 104 -4.84 -5.62 -16.38
CA ASP A 104 -3.82 -4.94 -17.21
C ASP A 104 -2.47 -4.75 -16.50
N ASN A 105 -2.30 -5.30 -15.29
CA ASN A 105 -1.07 -5.23 -14.47
C ASN A 105 -0.44 -3.83 -14.39
N LEU A 106 -1.28 -2.78 -14.38
CA LEU A 106 -0.85 -1.38 -14.33
C LEU A 106 -0.06 -1.05 -13.06
N ALA A 107 -0.29 -1.79 -11.98
CA ALA A 107 0.44 -1.71 -10.71
C ALA A 107 1.01 -3.09 -10.36
N PRO A 108 2.24 -3.42 -10.82
CA PRO A 108 2.85 -4.71 -10.57
C PRO A 108 3.09 -4.93 -9.07
N ALA A 109 3.18 -6.20 -8.68
CA ALA A 109 3.56 -6.58 -7.33
C ALA A 109 4.92 -5.97 -6.96
N ILE A 110 5.00 -5.43 -5.75
CA ILE A 110 6.18 -4.74 -5.22
C ILE A 110 6.74 -5.41 -3.96
N TRP A 111 6.22 -6.59 -3.65
CA TRP A 111 6.63 -7.57 -2.64
C TRP A 111 6.05 -8.94 -3.02
#